data_AF-A0A9D9DCB1-F1
#
_entry.id   AF-A0A9D9DCB1-F1
#
_cell.length_a   1.000
_cell.length_b   1.000
_cell.length_c   1.000
_cell.angle_alpha   90.00
_cell.angle_beta   90.00
_cell.angle_gamma   90.00
#
_symmetry.space_group_name_H-M   'P 1'
#
loop_
_entity.id
_entity.type
_entity.pdbx_description
1 polymer ?
#
loop_
_entity_poly.entity_id
_entity_poly.type
_entity_poly.pdbx_seq_one_letter_code
_entity_poly.pdbx_strand_id
1 'polypeptide(L)'
;MKQELGRSMIEMMGVLAIMGVITVGAIAAISSAMNMQKHNEVNDSVVQMVTQVRQMFSEFDDFSNINNATIFGAIGMSNKNPYGGTYEITADPANPRQFIISINGLSQSDCEYFVTKGWDGSVGYELSNRTQSGASGDCNKSNGENTVQIIYGE
;
A
#
# COMPACT_ATOMS: atom_id res chain seq x y z
N MET A 1 51.11 43.08 -0.64
CA MET A 1 49.64 42.94 -0.53
C MET A 1 49.32 41.46 -0.68
N LYS A 2 48.97 40.79 0.42
CA LYS A 2 48.85 39.33 0.52
C LYS A 2 47.48 38.88 0.03
N GLN A 3 47.45 37.73 -0.63
CA GLN A 3 46.34 37.18 -1.41
C GLN A 3 45.17 36.73 -0.52
N GLU A 4 44.12 37.55 -0.44
CA GLU A 4 42.81 37.18 0.16
C GLU A 4 41.84 36.56 -0.88
N LEU A 5 42.15 36.71 -2.18
CA LEU A 5 41.25 36.36 -3.29
C LEU A 5 40.97 34.86 -3.44
N GLY A 6 41.75 33.98 -2.82
CA GLY A 6 41.60 32.51 -2.92
C GLY A 6 40.87 31.84 -1.75
N ARG A 7 40.85 32.47 -0.57
CA ARG A 7 40.31 31.86 0.66
C ARG A 7 38.79 32.00 0.76
N SER A 8 38.24 33.12 0.28
CA SER A 8 36.80 33.37 0.27
C SER A 8 36.05 32.53 -0.78
N MET A 9 36.68 32.22 -1.92
CA MET A 9 36.07 31.34 -2.92
C MET A 9 35.93 29.91 -2.40
N ILE A 10 36.93 29.37 -1.70
CA ILE A 10 36.85 27.98 -1.21
C ILE A 10 35.83 27.83 -0.07
N GLU A 11 35.66 28.85 0.77
CA GLU A 11 34.60 28.89 1.79
C GLU A 11 33.21 28.85 1.17
N MET A 12 32.99 29.61 0.09
CA MET A 12 31.70 29.62 -0.58
C MET A 12 31.48 28.35 -1.43
N MET A 13 32.54 27.79 -2.03
CA MET A 13 32.47 26.49 -2.70
C MET A 13 32.19 25.34 -1.74
N GLY A 14 32.70 25.39 -0.51
CA GLY A 14 32.40 24.41 0.54
C GLY A 14 30.92 24.39 0.91
N VAL A 15 30.30 25.55 1.09
CA VAL A 15 28.86 25.65 1.38
C VAL A 15 28.03 25.19 0.19
N LEU A 16 28.42 25.53 -1.04
CA LEU A 16 27.72 25.07 -2.25
C LEU A 16 27.80 23.55 -2.44
N ALA A 17 28.96 22.95 -2.13
CA ALA A 17 29.12 21.50 -2.18
C ALA A 17 28.22 20.78 -1.15
N ILE A 18 28.14 21.31 0.07
CA ILE A 18 27.24 20.78 1.12
C ILE A 18 25.77 20.94 0.69
N MET A 19 25.39 22.12 0.19
CA MET A 19 24.04 22.37 -0.31
C MET A 19 23.65 21.43 -1.45
N GLY A 20 24.58 21.14 -2.37
CA GLY A 20 24.40 20.20 -3.47
C GLY A 20 24.16 18.76 -3.00
N VAL A 21 24.90 18.30 -1.97
CA VAL A 21 24.72 16.95 -1.40
C VAL A 21 23.41 16.86 -0.61
N ILE A 22 23.08 17.88 0.19
CA ILE A 22 21.82 17.90 0.95
C ILE A 22 20.61 17.89 0.00
N THR A 23 20.65 18.61 -1.12
CA THR A 23 19.51 18.64 -2.07
C THR A 23 19.24 17.26 -2.68
N VAL A 24 20.27 16.55 -3.17
CA VAL A 24 20.06 15.20 -3.72
C VAL A 24 19.65 14.18 -2.66
N GLY A 25 20.21 14.27 -1.44
CA GLY A 25 19.82 13.42 -0.32
C GLY A 25 18.38 13.65 0.13
N ALA A 26 17.97 14.91 0.24
CA ALA A 26 16.62 15.29 0.65
C ALA A 26 15.56 14.86 -0.36
N ILE A 27 15.82 14.99 -1.67
CA ILE A 27 14.87 14.59 -2.72
C ILE A 27 14.60 13.08 -2.68
N ALA A 28 15.65 12.26 -2.51
CA ALA A 28 15.51 10.81 -2.40
C ALA A 28 14.81 10.39 -1.08
N ALA A 29 15.07 11.10 0.02
CA ALA A 29 14.41 10.84 1.29
C ALA A 29 12.90 11.16 1.22
N ILE A 30 12.52 12.25 0.56
CA ILE A 30 11.12 12.66 0.41
C ILE A 30 10.34 11.63 -0.41
N SER A 31 10.88 11.12 -1.51
CA SER A 31 10.17 10.12 -2.33
C SER A 31 9.96 8.80 -1.57
N SER A 32 10.94 8.37 -0.78
CA SER A 32 10.78 7.20 0.09
C SER A 32 9.72 7.43 1.18
N ALA A 33 9.69 8.62 1.78
CA ALA A 33 8.69 8.96 2.80
C ALA A 33 7.27 9.02 2.20
N MET A 34 7.12 9.51 0.97
CA MET A 34 5.83 9.50 0.27
C MET A 34 5.33 8.08 0.03
N ASN A 35 6.21 7.14 -0.36
CA ASN A 35 5.81 5.75 -0.55
C ASN A 35 5.39 5.10 0.78
N MET A 36 6.12 5.34 1.85
CA MET A 36 5.75 4.88 3.20
C MET A 36 4.39 5.45 3.65
N GLN A 37 4.13 6.72 3.37
CA GLN A 37 2.83 7.33 3.66
C GLN A 37 1.72 6.60 2.90
N LYS A 38 1.87 6.35 1.60
CA LYS A 38 0.88 5.60 0.82
C LYS A 38 0.69 4.17 1.34
N HIS A 39 1.77 3.48 1.71
CA HIS A 39 1.69 2.15 2.31
C HIS A 39 0.87 2.15 3.60
N ASN A 40 1.06 3.15 4.45
CA ASN A 40 0.31 3.31 5.69
C ASN A 40 -1.15 3.66 5.43
N GLU A 41 -1.44 4.57 4.50
CA GLU A 41 -2.82 4.91 4.10
C GLU A 41 -3.58 3.69 3.58
N VAL A 42 -2.93 2.84 2.77
CA VAL A 42 -3.52 1.57 2.33
C VAL A 42 -3.75 0.63 3.50
N ASN A 43 -2.78 0.51 4.41
CA ASN A 43 -2.93 -0.33 5.60
C ASN A 43 -4.16 0.07 6.43
N ASP A 44 -4.27 1.35 6.75
CA ASP A 44 -5.36 1.88 7.57
C ASP A 44 -6.70 1.71 6.84
N SER A 45 -6.73 1.96 5.52
CA SER A 45 -7.92 1.74 4.69
C SER A 45 -8.36 0.28 4.72
N VAL A 46 -7.45 -0.68 4.58
CA VAL A 46 -7.78 -2.11 4.58
C VAL A 46 -8.29 -2.55 5.95
N VAL A 47 -7.62 -2.16 7.04
CA VAL A 47 -8.09 -2.47 8.40
C VAL A 47 -9.49 -1.90 8.66
N GLN A 48 -9.74 -0.66 8.22
CA GLN A 48 -11.05 -0.05 8.32
C GLN A 48 -12.09 -0.80 7.49
N MET A 49 -11.79 -1.15 6.24
CA MET A 49 -12.68 -1.93 5.38
C MET A 49 -13.04 -3.28 6.01
N VAL A 50 -12.05 -4.03 6.50
CA VAL A 50 -12.27 -5.33 7.16
C VAL A 50 -13.17 -5.17 8.38
N THR A 51 -12.91 -4.17 9.23
CA THR A 51 -13.69 -3.93 10.44
C THR A 51 -15.15 -3.59 10.11
N GLN A 52 -15.37 -2.69 9.16
CA GLN A 52 -16.72 -2.26 8.78
C GLN A 52 -17.50 -3.36 8.06
N VAL A 53 -16.85 -4.11 7.17
CA VAL A 53 -17.46 -5.27 6.50
C VAL A 53 -17.86 -6.33 7.53
N ARG A 54 -16.96 -6.69 8.46
CA ARG A 54 -17.28 -7.62 9.55
C ARG A 54 -18.41 -7.13 10.44
N GLN A 55 -18.45 -5.84 10.74
CA GLN A 55 -19.54 -5.25 11.53
C GLN A 55 -20.88 -5.33 10.79
N MET A 56 -20.91 -4.96 9.50
CA MET A 56 -22.13 -4.96 8.69
C MET A 56 -22.69 -6.36 8.47
N PHE A 57 -21.81 -7.35 8.31
CA PHE A 57 -22.18 -8.75 8.11
C PHE A 57 -22.17 -9.58 9.40
N SER A 58 -22.03 -8.97 10.58
CA SER A 58 -21.96 -9.71 11.85
C SER A 58 -23.24 -10.51 12.18
N GLU A 59 -24.38 -10.10 11.63
CA GLU A 59 -25.67 -10.78 11.78
C GLU A 59 -25.90 -11.86 10.71
N PHE A 60 -25.05 -11.90 9.68
CA PHE A 60 -25.12 -12.85 8.58
C PHE A 60 -24.05 -13.92 8.76
N ASP A 61 -24.38 -15.17 8.42
CA ASP A 61 -23.42 -16.28 8.46
C ASP A 61 -22.50 -16.29 7.22
N ASP A 62 -22.78 -15.45 6.22
CA ASP A 62 -22.07 -15.40 4.95
C ASP A 62 -21.92 -13.98 4.37
N PHE A 63 -20.94 -13.86 3.47
CA PHE A 63 -20.58 -12.64 2.73
C PHE A 63 -21.06 -12.67 1.27
N SER A 64 -21.86 -13.66 0.87
CA SER A 64 -22.32 -13.86 -0.52
C SER A 64 -23.06 -12.66 -1.12
N ASN A 65 -23.68 -11.83 -0.27
CA ASN A 65 -24.42 -10.64 -0.65
C ASN A 65 -23.54 -9.37 -0.78
N ILE A 66 -22.22 -9.49 -0.68
CA ILE A 66 -21.32 -8.36 -0.96
C ILE A 66 -21.47 -7.96 -2.43
N ASN A 67 -21.92 -6.73 -2.64
CA ASN A 67 -21.91 -6.10 -3.94
C ASN A 67 -20.88 -4.97 -3.95
N ASN A 68 -19.83 -5.14 -4.77
CA ASN A 68 -18.74 -4.20 -4.90
C ASN A 68 -19.19 -2.76 -5.22
N ALA A 69 -20.32 -2.58 -5.91
CA ALA A 69 -20.83 -1.25 -6.28
C ALA A 69 -21.48 -0.50 -5.10
N THR A 70 -22.06 -1.21 -4.13
CA THR A 70 -22.82 -0.60 -3.03
C THR A 70 -22.09 -0.66 -1.70
N ILE A 71 -21.20 -1.64 -1.50
CA ILE A 71 -20.52 -1.89 -0.23
C ILE A 71 -19.76 -0.66 0.28
N PHE A 72 -19.04 0.04 -0.61
CA PHE A 72 -18.28 1.25 -0.27
C PHE A 72 -19.17 2.39 0.20
N GLY A 73 -20.35 2.55 -0.40
CA GLY A 73 -21.36 3.51 0.06
C GLY A 73 -21.93 3.14 1.43
N ALA A 74 -22.13 1.84 1.68
CA ALA A 74 -22.67 1.34 2.95
C ALA A 74 -21.67 1.49 4.12
N ILE A 75 -20.38 1.22 3.88
CA ILE A 75 -19.32 1.39 4.89
C ILE A 75 -18.81 2.85 5.01
N GLY A 76 -19.30 3.75 4.17
CA GLY A 76 -18.91 5.17 4.18
C GLY A 76 -17.47 5.43 3.73
N MET A 77 -16.92 4.63 2.81
CA MET A 77 -15.56 4.76 2.30
C MET A 77 -15.52 4.97 0.79
N SER A 78 -14.44 5.59 0.29
CA SER A 78 -14.18 5.63 -1.15
C SER A 78 -13.54 4.34 -1.61
N ASN A 79 -13.90 3.87 -2.81
CA ASN A 79 -13.22 2.75 -3.45
C ASN A 79 -11.90 3.15 -4.14
N LYS A 80 -11.43 4.39 -3.98
CA LYS A 80 -10.19 4.88 -4.59
C LYS A 80 -9.01 4.68 -3.64
N ASN A 81 -7.89 4.21 -4.18
CA ASN A 81 -6.65 4.03 -3.43
C ASN A 81 -5.64 5.16 -3.75
N PRO A 82 -4.61 5.37 -2.91
CA PRO A 82 -3.62 6.45 -3.10
C PRO A 82 -2.65 6.24 -4.28
N TYR A 83 -2.77 5.12 -4.99
CA TYR A 83 -2.03 4.81 -6.21
C TYR A 83 -2.81 5.18 -7.48
N GLY A 84 -4.05 5.67 -7.36
CA GLY A 84 -4.93 6.01 -8.47
C GLY A 84 -5.78 4.84 -8.99
N GLY A 85 -5.57 3.65 -8.44
CA GLY A 85 -6.41 2.48 -8.66
C GLY A 85 -7.61 2.42 -7.73
N THR A 86 -8.19 1.24 -7.59
CA THR A 86 -9.39 1.00 -6.78
C THR A 86 -9.23 -0.15 -5.80
N TYR A 87 -9.99 -0.08 -4.72
CA TYR A 87 -10.29 -1.21 -3.87
C TYR A 87 -11.53 -1.93 -4.40
N GLU A 88 -11.52 -3.24 -4.33
CA GLU A 88 -12.70 -4.06 -4.61
C GLU A 88 -12.91 -5.06 -3.49
N ILE A 89 -14.18 -5.27 -3.12
CA ILE A 89 -14.56 -6.21 -2.07
C ILE A 89 -15.55 -7.20 -2.70
N THR A 90 -15.23 -8.48 -2.59
CA THR A 90 -16.00 -9.58 -3.18
C THR A 90 -16.09 -10.74 -2.20
N ALA A 91 -17.16 -11.53 -2.26
CA ALA A 91 -17.22 -12.79 -1.53
C ALA A 91 -16.25 -13.81 -2.15
N ASP A 92 -15.64 -14.67 -1.34
CA ASP A 92 -14.85 -15.78 -1.88
C ASP A 92 -15.81 -16.83 -2.50
N PRO A 93 -15.65 -17.16 -3.80
CA PRO A 93 -16.49 -18.17 -4.45
C PRO A 93 -16.31 -19.58 -3.88
N ALA A 94 -15.19 -19.89 -3.23
CA ALA A 94 -14.92 -21.20 -2.63
C ALA A 94 -15.52 -21.32 -1.23
N ASN A 95 -15.50 -20.23 -0.45
CA ASN A 95 -16.03 -20.19 0.91
C ASN A 95 -16.88 -18.93 1.12
N PRO A 96 -18.22 -19.04 1.18
CA PRO A 96 -19.08 -17.87 1.32
C PRO A 96 -18.91 -17.17 2.69
N ARG A 97 -18.25 -17.80 3.66
CA ARG A 97 -17.84 -17.22 4.95
C ARG A 97 -16.54 -16.41 4.90
N GLN A 98 -15.97 -16.28 3.70
CA GLN A 98 -14.79 -15.49 3.45
C GLN A 98 -15.10 -14.41 2.42
N PHE A 99 -14.37 -13.30 2.51
CA PHE A 99 -14.41 -12.21 1.55
C PHE A 99 -12.99 -11.79 1.20
N ILE A 100 -12.86 -11.26 0.00
CA ILE A 100 -11.59 -10.90 -0.62
C ILE A 100 -11.57 -9.39 -0.80
N ILE A 101 -10.53 -8.75 -0.29
CA ILE A 101 -10.21 -7.36 -0.57
C ILE A 101 -9.13 -7.35 -1.66
N SER A 102 -9.44 -6.76 -2.80
CA SER A 102 -8.49 -6.56 -3.90
C SER A 102 -8.02 -5.10 -3.93
N ILE A 103 -6.70 -4.91 -4.03
CA ILE A 103 -6.05 -3.61 -4.22
C ILE A 103 -5.53 -3.56 -5.66
N ASN A 104 -6.18 -2.76 -6.51
CA ASN A 104 -5.85 -2.66 -7.92
C ASN A 104 -4.97 -1.45 -8.23
N GLY A 105 -4.26 -1.49 -9.35
CA GLY A 105 -3.55 -0.33 -9.87
C GLY A 105 -2.19 -0.07 -9.22
N LEU A 106 -1.51 -1.14 -8.77
CA LEU A 106 -0.23 -1.05 -8.08
C LEU A 106 0.95 -1.07 -9.05
N SER A 107 2.04 -0.41 -8.67
CA SER A 107 3.34 -0.61 -9.30
C SER A 107 3.87 -2.02 -8.97
N GLN A 108 4.86 -2.51 -9.71
CA GLN A 108 5.49 -3.80 -9.41
C GLN A 108 6.03 -3.83 -7.96
N SER A 109 6.80 -2.81 -7.57
CA SER A 109 7.42 -2.76 -6.24
C SER A 109 6.39 -2.65 -5.11
N ASP A 110 5.29 -1.91 -5.32
CA ASP A 110 4.23 -1.80 -4.32
C ASP A 110 3.44 -3.10 -4.18
N CYS A 111 3.21 -3.79 -5.31
CA CYS A 111 2.60 -5.12 -5.28
C CYS A 111 3.45 -6.11 -4.48
N GLU A 112 4.75 -6.19 -4.76
CA GLU A 112 5.68 -7.09 -4.04
C GLU A 112 5.71 -6.78 -2.53
N TYR A 113 5.66 -5.50 -2.16
CA TYR A 113 5.54 -5.08 -0.77
C TYR A 113 4.25 -5.60 -0.12
N PHE A 114 3.08 -5.37 -0.74
CA PHE A 114 1.80 -5.79 -0.16
C PHE A 114 1.59 -7.30 -0.14
N VAL A 115 2.16 -8.03 -1.12
CA VAL A 115 2.14 -9.51 -1.16
C VAL A 115 3.07 -10.12 -0.11
N THR A 116 4.13 -9.44 0.34
CA THR A 116 5.01 -9.98 1.39
C THR A 116 4.64 -9.51 2.79
N LYS A 117 3.77 -8.52 2.90
CA LYS A 117 3.28 -7.97 4.15
C LYS A 117 2.35 -8.97 4.87
N GLY A 118 2.54 -9.11 6.18
CA GLY A 118 1.58 -9.80 7.04
C GLY A 118 0.32 -8.96 7.25
N TRP A 119 -0.83 -9.48 6.84
CA TRP A 119 -2.13 -8.85 7.04
C TRP A 119 -2.80 -9.44 8.27
N ASP A 120 -3.02 -8.61 9.29
CA ASP A 120 -3.63 -9.06 10.54
C ASP A 120 -5.08 -9.54 10.31
N GLY A 121 -5.43 -10.69 10.88
CA GLY A 121 -6.75 -11.32 10.73
C GLY A 121 -7.09 -11.86 9.33
N SER A 122 -6.12 -11.90 8.40
CA SER A 122 -6.29 -12.56 7.09
C SER A 122 -6.21 -14.08 7.20
N VAL A 123 -6.90 -14.76 6.29
CA VAL A 123 -6.90 -16.22 6.15
C VAL A 123 -6.24 -16.61 4.83
N GLY A 124 -5.83 -17.88 4.70
CA GLY A 124 -5.16 -18.35 3.48
C GLY A 124 -3.70 -17.91 3.39
N TYR A 125 -2.94 -18.09 4.48
CA TYR A 125 -1.52 -17.81 4.46
C TYR A 125 -0.79 -18.74 3.49
N GLU A 126 -0.11 -18.18 2.50
CA GLU A 126 0.82 -18.93 1.66
C GLU A 126 2.23 -18.82 2.28
N LEU A 127 2.78 -19.95 2.71
CA LEU A 127 4.15 -20.04 3.19
C LEU A 127 5.10 -20.04 1.99
N SER A 128 5.55 -18.87 1.57
CA SER A 128 6.66 -18.75 0.62
C SER A 128 7.89 -18.21 1.33
N ASN A 129 8.95 -19.03 1.37
CA ASN A 129 10.29 -18.65 1.85
C ASN A 129 10.35 -18.02 3.26
N ARG A 130 9.61 -18.58 4.24
CA ARG A 130 9.54 -18.15 5.66
C ARG A 130 8.83 -16.81 5.93
N THR A 131 8.17 -16.22 4.93
CA THR A 131 7.31 -15.06 5.13
C THR A 131 5.85 -15.54 5.12
N GLN A 132 5.12 -15.30 6.20
CA GLN A 132 3.69 -15.60 6.26
C GLN A 132 2.93 -14.43 5.63
N SER A 133 2.43 -14.62 4.42
CA SER A 133 1.56 -13.64 3.78
C SER A 133 0.16 -14.21 3.64
N GLY A 134 -0.83 -13.47 4.14
CA GLY A 134 -2.25 -13.71 3.85
C GLY A 134 -2.74 -12.96 2.61
N ALA A 135 -1.81 -12.48 1.78
CA ALA A 135 -2.09 -11.83 0.51
C ALA A 135 -1.45 -12.59 -0.65
N SER A 136 -2.16 -12.65 -1.77
CA SER A 136 -1.72 -13.26 -3.02
C SER A 136 -1.86 -12.26 -4.17
N GLY A 137 -0.95 -12.29 -5.14
CA GLY A 137 -0.98 -11.39 -6.27
C GLY A 137 0.19 -11.60 -7.23
N ASP A 138 -0.11 -11.58 -8.53
CA ASP A 138 0.91 -11.62 -9.59
C ASP A 138 1.46 -10.20 -9.84
N CYS A 139 2.65 -9.93 -9.30
CA CYS A 139 3.31 -8.61 -9.41
C CYS A 139 4.11 -8.39 -10.70
N ASN A 140 3.90 -9.22 -11.72
CA ASN A 140 4.67 -9.21 -12.98
C ASN A 140 4.06 -8.35 -14.09
N LYS A 141 2.96 -7.63 -13.82
CA LYS A 141 2.29 -6.79 -14.82
C LYS A 141 2.94 -5.41 -14.89
N SER A 142 2.59 -4.66 -15.94
CA SER A 142 3.04 -3.28 -16.13
C SER A 142 2.73 -2.41 -14.90
N ASN A 143 3.53 -1.37 -14.69
CA ASN A 143 3.31 -0.45 -13.58
C ASN A 143 1.91 0.18 -13.63
N GLY A 144 1.16 0.04 -12.53
CA GLY A 144 -0.22 0.52 -12.44
C GLY A 144 -1.27 -0.49 -12.88
N GLU A 145 -0.89 -1.75 -13.15
CA GLU A 145 -1.82 -2.83 -13.52
C GLU A 145 -1.78 -4.02 -12.56
N ASN A 146 -0.90 -3.99 -11.55
CA ASN A 146 -0.80 -5.06 -10.58
C ASN A 146 -1.94 -5.01 -9.58
N THR A 147 -2.36 -6.20 -9.13
CA THR A 147 -3.43 -6.38 -8.16
C THR A 147 -2.97 -7.32 -7.06
N VAL A 148 -3.32 -6.97 -5.82
CA VAL A 148 -3.10 -7.82 -4.65
C VAL A 148 -4.44 -8.16 -4.03
N GLN A 149 -4.65 -9.42 -3.70
CA GLN A 149 -5.86 -9.94 -3.08
C GLN A 149 -5.54 -10.44 -1.68
N ILE A 150 -6.40 -10.11 -0.73
CA ILE A 150 -6.25 -10.46 0.67
C ILE A 150 -7.56 -11.10 1.12
N ILE A 151 -7.50 -12.30 1.67
CA ILE A 151 -8.69 -13.06 2.07
C ILE A 151 -8.90 -12.89 3.57
N TYR A 152 -10.14 -12.64 3.96
CA TYR A 152 -10.58 -12.46 5.35
C TYR A 152 -11.84 -13.27 5.61
N GLY A 153 -11.98 -13.82 6.81
CA GLY A 153 -13.17 -14.58 7.21
C GLY A 153 -12.82 -15.73 8.13
N GLU A 154 -13.77 -16.64 8.33
CA GLU A 154 -13.59 -17.90 9.08
C GLU A 154 -14.21 -19.07 8.33
#